data_AF-A0A538MJC6-F1
#
_entry.id   AF-A0A538MJC6-F1
#
_cell.length_a   1.000
_cell.length_b   1.000
_cell.length_c   1.000
_cell.angle_alpha   90.00
_cell.angle_beta   90.00
_cell.angle_gamma   90.00
#
_symmetry.space_group_name_H-M   'P 1'
#
loop_
_entity.id
_entity.type
_entity.pdbx_description
1 polymer ?
#
loop_
_entity_poly.entity_id
_entity_poly.type
_entity_poly.pdbx_seq_one_letter_code
_entity_poly.pdbx_strand_id
1 'polypeptide(L)' 'QGQNNAAIAKELFLTERAVEKHINSMFHKLGLTEETDVHRRVMAVLAFLRETEHA' A
#
# COMPACT_ATOMS: atom_id res chain seq x y z
N GLN A 1 6.79 9.81 -2.39
CA GLN A 1 7.66 10.22 -1.26
C GLN A 1 7.69 9.11 -0.22
N GLY A 2 8.84 8.80 0.38
CA GLY A 2 9.04 7.70 1.33
C GLY A 2 8.56 7.97 2.75
N GLN A 3 7.37 8.56 2.91
CA GLN A 3 6.79 8.86 4.21
C GLN A 3 6.35 7.57 4.91
N ASN A 4 6.54 7.48 6.24
CA ASN A 4 5.99 6.37 7.03
C ASN A 4 4.50 6.60 7.35
N ASN A 5 3.81 5.56 7.84
CA ASN A 5 2.37 5.63 8.12
C ASN A 5 2.03 6.71 9.16
N ALA A 6 2.90 6.95 10.14
CA ALA A 6 2.71 8.00 11.14
C ALA A 6 2.74 9.42 10.53
N ALA A 7 3.65 9.68 9.58
CA ALA A 7 3.73 10.95 8.87
C ALA A 7 2.48 11.19 8.00
N ILE A 8 2.05 10.16 7.26
CA ILE A 8 0.82 10.19 6.45
C ILE A 8 -0.41 10.40 7.33
N ALA A 9 -0.48 9.72 8.48
CA ALA A 9 -1.56 9.86 9.44
C ALA A 9 -1.65 11.30 9.95
N LYS A 10 -0.51 11.90 10.28
CA LYS A 10 -0.44 13.31 10.71
C LYS A 10 -0.90 14.27 9.61
N GLU A 11 -0.46 14.07 8.37
CA GLU A 11 -0.82 14.90 7.21
C GLU A 11 -2.33 14.83 6.92
N LEU A 12 -2.92 13.65 7.05
CA LEU A 12 -4.33 13.40 6.75
C LEU A 12 -5.26 13.56 7.95
N PHE A 13 -4.76 13.97 9.13
CA PHE A 13 -5.52 14.02 10.39
C PHE A 13 -6.19 12.68 10.75
N LEU A 14 -5.51 11.57 10.45
CA LEU A 14 -5.94 10.21 10.74
C LEU A 14 -5.08 9.56 11.83
N THR A 15 -5.52 8.41 12.33
CA THR A 15 -4.66 7.55 13.16
C THR A 15 -3.79 6.67 12.26
N GLU A 16 -2.61 6.29 12.74
CA GLU A 16 -1.73 5.35 12.02
C GLU A 16 -2.45 4.03 11.67
N ARG A 17 -3.26 3.53 12.61
CA ARG A 17 -4.08 2.32 12.39
C ARG A 17 -5.17 2.51 11.32
N ALA A 18 -5.73 3.71 11.17
CA ALA A 18 -6.65 4.01 10.08
C ALA A 18 -5.94 3.96 8.73
N VAL A 19 -4.73 4.52 8.64
CA VAL A 19 -3.88 4.46 7.44
C VAL A 19 -3.57 2.99 7.07
N GLU A 20 -3.17 2.18 8.04
CA GLU A 20 -2.94 0.73 7.84
C GLU A 20 -4.19 0.01 7.32
N LYS A 21 -5.37 0.30 7.90
CA LYS A 21 -6.63 -0.28 7.45
C LYS A 21 -6.95 0.10 6.00
N HIS A 22 -6.72 1.35 5.61
CA HIS A 22 -6.91 1.79 4.23
C HIS A 22 -5.95 1.09 3.27
N ILE A 23 -4.66 0.97 3.63
CA ILE A 23 -3.67 0.21 2.86
C ILE A 23 -4.13 -1.23 2.64
N ASN A 24 -4.53 -1.93 3.71
CA ASN A 24 -4.99 -3.30 3.62
C ASN A 24 -6.25 -3.45 2.74
N SER A 25 -7.18 -2.49 2.81
CA SER A 25 -8.35 -2.48 1.92
C SER A 25 -7.97 -2.29 0.46
N MET A 26 -6.99 -1.42 0.14
CA MET A 26 -6.50 -1.25 -1.22
C MET A 26 -5.85 -2.53 -1.74
N PHE A 27 -4.98 -3.17 -0.97
CA PHE A 27 -4.36 -4.44 -1.36
C PHE A 27 -5.40 -5.52 -1.61
N HIS A 28 -6.42 -5.62 -0.75
CA HIS A 28 -7.51 -6.57 -0.97
C HIS A 28 -8.26 -6.31 -2.28
N LYS A 29 -8.58 -5.05 -2.61
CA LYS A 29 -9.23 -4.68 -3.87
C LYS A 29 -8.37 -4.98 -5.10
N LEU A 30 -7.06 -4.90 -4.95
CA LEU A 30 -6.09 -5.23 -6.00
C LEU A 30 -5.79 -6.74 -6.08
N GLY A 31 -6.46 -7.58 -5.27
CA GLY A 31 -6.21 -9.02 -5.23
C GLY A 31 -4.86 -9.40 -4.61
N LEU A 32 -4.18 -8.45 -3.95
CA LEU A 32 -2.90 -8.66 -3.28
C LEU A 32 -3.16 -9.28 -1.90
N THR A 33 -3.28 -10.60 -1.86
CA THR A 33 -3.50 -11.37 -0.63
C THR A 33 -2.21 -11.48 0.20
N GLU A 34 -2.35 -11.80 1.49
CA GLU A 34 -1.19 -12.11 2.33
C GLU A 34 -0.63 -13.47 1.92
N GLU A 35 0.41 -13.46 1.11
CA GLU A 35 1.24 -14.64 0.89
C GLU A 35 2.39 -14.65 1.88
N THR A 36 2.67 -15.81 2.47
CA THR A 36 3.73 -15.99 3.48
C THR A 36 5.12 -15.63 2.95
N ASP A 37 5.34 -15.78 1.65
CA ASP A 37 6.65 -15.56 1.02
C ASP A 37 6.79 -14.19 0.33
N VAL A 38 5.72 -13.37 0.29
CA VAL A 38 5.72 -12.14 -0.52
C VAL A 38 5.12 -10.95 0.22
N HIS A 39 5.90 -9.87 0.32
CA HIS A 39 5.40 -8.62 0.88
C HIS A 39 4.43 -7.92 -0.07
N ARG A 40 3.15 -7.82 0.31
CA ARG A 40 2.09 -7.14 -0.45
C ARG A 40 2.45 -5.73 -0.93
N ARG A 41 3.23 -4.97 -0.14
CA ARG A 41 3.68 -3.63 -0.55
C ARG A 41 4.62 -3.68 -1.75
N VAL A 42 5.53 -4.66 -1.78
CA VAL A 42 6.44 -4.87 -2.92
C VAL A 42 5.64 -5.31 -4.15
N MET A 43 4.66 -6.20 -3.96
CA MET A 43 3.78 -6.62 -5.05
C MET A 43 2.96 -5.46 -5.64
N ALA A 44 2.45 -4.56 -4.79
CA ALA A 44 1.75 -3.37 -5.24
C ALA A 44 2.66 -2.42 -6.05
N VAL A 45 3.91 -2.23 -5.61
CA VAL A 45 4.90 -1.42 -6.36
C VAL A 45 5.21 -2.06 -7.71
N LEU A 46 5.47 -3.38 -7.75
CA LEU A 46 5.76 -4.09 -9.00
C LEU A 46 4.55 -4.06 -9.95
N ALA A 47 3.32 -4.17 -9.44
CA ALA A 47 2.12 -4.05 -10.25
C ALA A 47 1.98 -2.65 -10.85
N PHE A 48 2.24 -1.61 -10.07
CA PHE A 48 2.25 -0.22 -10.56
C PHE A 48 3.33 0.02 -11.62
N LEU A 49 4.55 -0.46 -11.39
CA LEU A 49 5.66 -0.28 -12.34
C LEU A 49 5.37 -0.95 -13.69
N ARG A 50 4.84 -2.19 -13.68
CA ARG A 50 4.44 -2.89 -14.90
C ARG A 50 3.38 -2.11 -15.69
N GLU A 51 2.37 -1.56 -15.01
CA GLU A 51 1.35 -0.73 -15.67
C GLU A 51 1.98 0.52 -16.31
N THR A 52 2.90 1.19 -15.61
CA THR A 52 3.57 2.39 -16.14
C THR A 52 4.59 2.12 -17.24
N GLU A 53 5.14 0.91 -17.34
CA GLU A 53 6.05 0.50 -18.42
C GLU A 53 5.30 0.15 -19.72
N HIS A 54 4.00 -0.12 -19.64
CA HIS A 54 3.15 -0.46 -20.78
C HIS A 54 2.30 0.73 -21.30
N ALA A 55 2.42 1.91 -20.67
CA ALA A 55 1.74 3.16 -21.03
C ALA A 55 2.67 4.12 -21.77
#